data_AF-A0A7S2V2X0-F1
#
_entry.id   AF-A0A7S2V2X0-F1
#
_cell.length_a   1.000
_cell.length_b   1.000
_cell.length_c   1.000
_cell.angle_alpha   90.00
_cell.angle_beta   90.00
_cell.angle_gamma   90.00
#
_symmetry.space_group_name_H-M   'P 1'
#
loop_
_entity.id
_entity.type
_entity.pdbx_description
1 polymer ?
#
loop_
_entity_poly.entity_id
_entity_poly.type
_entity_poly.pdbx_seq_one_letter_code
_entity_poly.pdbx_strand_id
1 'polypeptide(L)'
;LPAGHNSFGQTLHYERFGYYNGSLDWNGWRFAHGELTVPPEQTFADDFHTYGFYWDKDAIYSYIIFPNGTEKVLMDLRGGFDNKWDESHSMFMTNTTNPYEGASKIAPFDEHFQLIINLAVGANNGYFQGTPWDKCYPPKCYPATKFWEAKDQWYPSWEAAGKENTAFQIDWIKVWK
;
A
#
# COMPACT_ATOMS: atom_id res chain seq x y z
N LEU A 1 -1.92 12.78 -4.09
CA LEU A 1 -2.26 12.38 -5.48
C LEU A 1 -2.03 10.89 -5.56
N PRO A 2 -2.81 10.10 -6.32
CA PRO A 2 -2.49 8.70 -6.53
C PRO A 2 -1.04 8.61 -7.02
N ALA A 3 -0.24 7.80 -6.33
CA ALA A 3 1.13 7.50 -6.66
C ALA A 3 1.25 7.10 -8.15
N GLY A 4 2.23 7.65 -8.89
CA GLY A 4 2.48 7.28 -10.28
C GLY A 4 3.26 5.97 -10.38
N HIS A 5 3.67 5.58 -11.60
CA HIS A 5 4.64 4.48 -11.81
C HIS A 5 6.01 4.74 -11.15
N ASN A 6 6.24 5.96 -10.68
CA ASN A 6 7.44 6.43 -9.98
C ASN A 6 7.23 6.54 -8.46
N SER A 7 6.15 5.97 -7.92
CA SER A 7 5.82 6.05 -6.50
C SER A 7 5.51 4.67 -5.91
N PHE A 8 5.96 4.44 -4.68
CA PHE A 8 5.64 3.25 -3.90
C PHE A 8 5.19 3.68 -2.50
N GLY A 9 4.20 2.99 -1.95
CA GLY A 9 3.65 3.25 -0.63
C GLY A 9 3.50 1.98 0.18
N GLN A 10 3.68 2.10 1.49
CA GLN A 10 3.37 1.04 2.45
C GLN A 10 2.48 1.60 3.55
N THR A 11 1.47 0.82 3.92
CA THR A 11 0.47 1.23 4.89
C THR A 11 0.11 0.06 5.79
N LEU A 12 0.05 0.31 7.10
CA LEU A 12 -0.64 -0.54 8.04
C LEU A 12 -1.93 0.14 8.48
N HIS A 13 -3.05 -0.56 8.26
CA HIS A 13 -4.35 -0.09 8.69
C HIS A 13 -4.63 -0.59 10.09
N TYR A 14 -4.96 0.33 10.99
CA TYR A 14 -5.36 0.02 12.35
C TYR A 14 -6.51 0.93 12.77
N GLU A 15 -7.48 0.35 13.46
CA GLU A 15 -8.73 1.00 13.83
C GLU A 15 -9.34 0.26 15.02
N ARG A 16 -10.33 0.87 15.67
CA ARG A 16 -11.03 0.22 16.78
C ARG A 16 -11.77 -1.02 16.29
N PHE A 17 -11.45 -2.18 16.86
CA PHE A 17 -12.23 -3.41 16.67
C PHE A 17 -13.73 -3.15 16.90
N GLY A 18 -14.56 -3.46 15.90
CA GLY A 18 -16.01 -3.53 16.04
C GLY A 18 -16.81 -2.31 15.57
N TYR A 19 -16.20 -1.28 14.98
CA TYR A 19 -16.93 -0.19 14.32
C TYR A 19 -16.61 -0.13 12.81
N TYR A 20 -16.98 -1.20 12.09
CA TYR A 20 -17.01 -1.20 10.63
C TYR A 20 -18.14 -0.29 10.15
N ASN A 21 -17.89 1.02 10.04
CA ASN A 21 -18.76 1.91 9.28
C ASN A 21 -17.99 2.69 8.21
N GLY A 22 -16.88 2.13 7.71
CA GLY A 22 -16.21 2.57 6.47
C GLY A 22 -15.76 4.03 6.43
N SER A 23 -15.83 4.78 7.53
CA SER A 23 -15.38 6.16 7.57
C SER A 23 -13.85 6.13 7.67
N LEU A 24 -13.21 6.76 6.69
CA LEU A 24 -11.76 6.92 6.59
C LEU A 24 -11.18 7.70 7.78
N ASP A 25 -12.03 8.32 8.59
CA ASP A 25 -11.65 9.14 9.75
C ASP A 25 -11.26 8.29 10.98
N TRP A 26 -11.61 6.99 10.99
CA TRP A 26 -11.35 6.07 12.11
C TRP A 26 -10.11 5.20 11.91
N ASN A 27 -9.49 5.28 10.75
CA ASN A 27 -8.35 4.47 10.40
C ASN A 27 -7.07 5.28 10.63
N GLY A 28 -6.24 4.82 11.58
CA GLY A 28 -5.01 5.50 11.99
C GLY A 28 -3.85 5.39 10.99
N TRP A 29 -4.07 4.82 9.80
CA TRP A 29 -3.04 4.50 8.81
C TRP A 29 -1.98 5.57 8.58
N ARG A 30 -2.32 6.86 8.68
CA ARG A 30 -1.40 7.99 8.43
C ARG A 30 -0.15 7.94 9.31
N PHE A 31 -0.24 7.37 10.50
CA PHE A 31 0.89 7.24 11.43
C PHE A 31 1.69 5.95 11.22
N ALA A 32 1.15 5.03 10.41
CA ALA A 32 1.77 3.79 10.00
C ALA A 32 1.79 3.70 8.48
N HIS A 33 2.21 4.79 7.85
CA HIS A 33 2.29 4.92 6.40
C HIS A 33 3.56 5.63 5.98
N GLY A 34 4.12 5.18 4.87
CA GLY A 34 5.24 5.80 4.21
C GLY A 34 5.06 5.73 2.71
N GLU A 35 5.42 6.81 2.02
CA GLU A 35 5.45 6.89 0.56
C GLU A 35 6.80 7.40 0.10
N LEU A 36 7.27 6.85 -1.01
CA LEU A 36 8.47 7.28 -1.70
C LEU A 36 8.13 7.52 -3.15
N THR A 37 8.48 8.72 -3.63
CA THR A 37 8.44 9.05 -5.05
C THR A 37 9.87 9.25 -5.53
N VAL A 38 10.25 8.52 -6.58
CA VAL A 38 11.54 8.71 -7.25
C VAL A 38 11.45 9.89 -8.23
N PRO A 39 12.59 10.49 -8.63
CA PRO A 39 12.60 11.59 -9.60
C PRO A 39 11.82 11.25 -10.90
N PRO A 40 11.24 12.23 -11.61
CA PRO A 40 10.38 12.00 -12.78
C PRO A 40 11.01 11.18 -13.92
N GLU A 41 12.34 11.16 -14.00
CA GLU A 41 13.11 10.39 -14.97
C GLU A 41 13.32 8.91 -14.61
N GLN A 42 12.85 8.47 -13.43
CA GLN A 42 12.94 7.09 -12.93
C GLN A 42 11.57 6.51 -12.64
N THR A 43 11.46 5.19 -12.75
CA THR A 43 10.25 4.44 -12.43
C THR A 43 10.58 3.19 -11.62
N PHE A 44 9.60 2.67 -10.87
CA PHE A 44 9.75 1.37 -10.20
C PHE A 44 9.70 0.18 -11.18
N ALA A 45 9.48 0.42 -12.47
CA ALA A 45 9.52 -0.58 -13.53
C ALA A 45 10.89 -0.66 -14.23
N ASP A 46 11.83 0.24 -13.92
CA ASP A 46 13.11 0.32 -14.64
C ASP A 46 14.08 -0.82 -14.27
N ASP A 47 13.98 -1.36 -13.04
CA ASP A 47 14.86 -2.41 -12.54
C ASP A 47 14.23 -3.13 -11.31
N PHE A 48 14.83 -4.23 -10.87
CA PHE A 48 14.45 -4.91 -9.64
C PHE A 48 14.83 -4.09 -8.40
N HIS A 49 13.87 -3.97 -7.49
CA HIS A 49 14.05 -3.34 -6.19
C HIS A 49 13.84 -4.39 -5.11
N THR A 50 14.62 -4.32 -4.03
CA THR A 50 14.39 -5.20 -2.87
C THR A 50 13.50 -4.47 -1.87
N TYR A 51 12.32 -5.02 -1.62
CA TYR A 51 11.37 -4.52 -0.63
C TYR A 51 11.52 -5.32 0.66
N GLY A 52 11.74 -4.62 1.77
CA GLY A 52 11.92 -5.21 3.08
C GLY A 52 10.79 -4.84 4.02
N PHE A 53 10.39 -5.79 4.84
CA PHE A 53 9.49 -5.60 5.97
C PHE A 53 10.12 -6.27 7.20
N TYR A 54 10.50 -5.46 8.17
CA TYR A 54 11.00 -5.93 9.46
C TYR A 54 9.89 -5.85 10.50
N TRP A 55 9.82 -6.87 11.32
CA TRP A 55 8.85 -6.97 12.40
C TRP A 55 9.37 -7.84 13.54
N ASP A 56 9.37 -7.28 14.75
CA ASP A 56 9.56 -7.98 16.00
C ASP A 56 8.68 -7.38 17.11
N LYS A 57 8.87 -7.81 18.36
CA LYS A 57 8.10 -7.35 19.52
C LYS A 57 8.26 -5.85 19.86
N ASP A 58 9.23 -5.15 19.28
CA ASP A 58 9.59 -3.76 19.60
C ASP A 58 9.51 -2.80 18.39
N ALA A 59 9.56 -3.32 17.16
CA ALA A 59 9.64 -2.50 15.96
C ALA A 59 8.94 -3.14 14.76
N ILE A 60 8.29 -2.27 13.99
CA ILE A 60 7.84 -2.56 12.63
C ILE A 60 8.40 -1.48 11.72
N TYR A 61 9.06 -1.86 10.63
CA TYR A 61 9.45 -0.89 9.62
C TYR A 61 9.53 -1.54 8.25
N SER A 62 9.38 -0.72 7.22
CA SER A 62 9.60 -1.14 5.85
C SER A 62 10.66 -0.29 5.17
N TYR A 63 11.31 -0.87 4.17
CA TYR A 63 12.37 -0.21 3.44
C TYR A 63 12.45 -0.71 2.00
N ILE A 64 13.15 0.06 1.17
CA ILE A 64 13.50 -0.30 -0.20
C ILE A 64 15.01 -0.20 -0.35
N ILE A 65 15.62 -1.22 -0.93
CA ILE A 65 17.00 -1.18 -1.42
C ILE A 65 16.95 -1.08 -2.93
N PHE A 66 17.50 0.02 -3.45
CA PHE A 66 17.61 0.32 -4.87
C PHE A 66 18.73 -0.50 -5.53
N PRO A 67 18.73 -0.66 -6.87
CA PRO A 67 19.79 -1.37 -7.60
C PRO A 67 21.21 -0.87 -7.31
N ASN A 68 21.36 0.43 -7.03
CA ASN A 68 22.64 1.04 -6.67
C ASN A 68 23.07 0.79 -5.21
N GLY A 69 22.33 -0.02 -4.45
CA GLY A 69 22.57 -0.33 -3.05
C GLY A 69 22.06 0.71 -2.04
N THR A 70 21.42 1.79 -2.49
CA THR A 70 20.84 2.80 -1.59
C THR A 70 19.64 2.21 -0.86
N GLU A 71 19.66 2.25 0.46
CA GLU A 71 18.52 1.89 1.30
C GLU A 71 17.72 3.13 1.70
N LYS A 72 16.39 3.03 1.64
CA LYS A 72 15.48 4.04 2.19
C LYS A 72 14.42 3.38 3.05
N VAL A 73 14.35 3.81 4.32
CA VAL A 73 13.24 3.48 5.22
C VAL A 73 12.00 4.24 4.76
N LEU A 74 10.86 3.55 4.73
CA LEU A 74 9.59 4.05 4.20
C LEU A 74 8.60 4.33 5.33
N MET A 75 8.18 3.28 6.04
CA MET A 75 7.37 3.37 7.24
C MET A 75 8.26 2.98 8.43
N ASP A 76 8.28 3.79 9.48
CA ASP A 76 9.16 3.61 10.63
C ASP A 76 8.38 3.66 11.95
N LEU A 77 8.18 2.49 12.54
CA LEU A 77 7.53 2.30 13.84
C LEU A 77 8.49 1.61 14.81
N ARG A 78 9.75 2.02 14.81
CA ARG A 78 10.71 1.65 15.85
C ARG A 78 10.25 2.22 17.19
N GLY A 79 9.96 1.34 18.15
CA GLY A 79 9.39 1.71 19.44
C GLY A 79 7.91 1.38 19.59
N GLY A 80 7.26 0.87 18.55
CA GLY A 80 5.89 0.34 18.60
C GLY A 80 4.77 1.34 18.29
N PHE A 81 3.54 0.86 18.45
CA PHE A 81 2.26 1.50 18.17
C PHE A 81 1.63 2.21 19.37
N ASP A 82 2.10 1.97 20.59
CA ASP A 82 1.44 2.46 21.82
C ASP A 82 1.13 3.97 21.76
N ASN A 83 2.09 4.79 21.35
CA ASN A 83 1.90 6.24 21.23
C ASN A 83 1.17 6.66 19.95
N LYS A 84 1.12 5.79 18.93
CA LYS A 84 0.53 6.09 17.61
C LYS A 84 -0.98 6.02 17.62
N TRP A 85 -1.57 5.23 18.52
CA TRP A 85 -3.01 5.21 18.70
C TRP A 85 -3.56 6.56 19.17
N ASP A 86 -2.97 7.11 20.24
CA ASP A 86 -3.43 8.37 20.84
C ASP A 86 -3.21 9.55 19.88
N GLU A 87 -2.07 9.57 19.19
CA GLU A 87 -1.80 10.54 18.12
C GLU A 87 -2.85 10.48 17.02
N SER A 88 -3.25 9.27 16.58
CA SER A 88 -4.20 9.15 15.48
C SER A 88 -5.63 9.46 15.84
N HIS A 89 -6.08 9.14 17.05
CA HIS A 89 -7.49 9.23 17.41
C HIS A 89 -7.84 10.50 18.19
N SER A 90 -6.88 11.17 18.85
CA SER A 90 -7.11 12.50 19.45
C SER A 90 -7.45 13.57 18.40
N MET A 91 -7.03 13.37 17.15
CA MET A 91 -7.32 14.28 16.04
C MET A 91 -8.78 14.23 15.55
N PHE A 92 -9.45 13.10 15.73
CA PHE A 92 -10.80 12.86 15.19
C PHE A 92 -11.84 12.66 16.30
N MET A 93 -11.41 12.50 17.55
CA MET A 93 -12.31 12.16 18.65
C MET A 93 -11.92 12.82 19.96
N THR A 94 -12.94 13.27 20.68
CA THR A 94 -12.87 13.48 22.12
C THR A 94 -13.52 12.26 22.79
N ASN A 95 -12.83 11.66 23.76
CA ASN A 95 -13.35 10.58 24.64
C ASN A 95 -13.35 9.14 24.09
N THR A 96 -12.24 8.68 23.48
CA THR A 96 -12.05 7.26 23.13
C THR A 96 -10.90 6.60 23.86
N THR A 97 -11.16 5.40 24.38
CA THR A 97 -10.16 4.52 24.99
C THR A 97 -9.37 3.76 23.92
N ASN A 98 -8.07 3.60 24.14
CA ASN A 98 -7.20 2.79 23.31
C ASN A 98 -7.59 1.30 23.42
N PRO A 99 -8.05 0.63 22.35
CA PRO A 99 -8.42 -0.78 22.39
C PRO A 99 -7.21 -1.70 22.57
N TYR A 100 -5.99 -1.18 22.38
CA TYR A 100 -4.72 -1.88 22.56
C TYR A 100 -4.06 -1.53 23.91
N GLU A 101 -4.78 -0.85 24.80
CA GLU A 101 -4.27 -0.56 26.14
C GLU A 101 -3.91 -1.87 26.88
N GLY A 102 -2.65 -1.97 27.32
CA GLY A 102 -2.12 -3.18 27.98
C GLY A 102 -1.76 -4.34 27.03
N ALA A 103 -1.91 -4.16 25.72
CA ALA A 103 -1.44 -5.12 24.72
C ALA A 103 0.09 -5.02 24.50
N SER A 104 0.62 -5.80 23.56
CA SER A 104 2.02 -5.66 23.17
C SER A 104 2.25 -4.34 22.44
N LYS A 105 3.51 -3.87 22.45
CA LYS A 105 3.91 -2.61 21.80
C LYS A 105 3.61 -2.57 20.31
N ILE A 106 3.41 -3.71 19.67
CA ILE A 106 3.20 -3.83 18.23
C ILE A 106 1.76 -4.23 17.89
N ALA A 107 0.87 -4.35 18.88
CA ALA A 107 -0.55 -4.58 18.64
C ALA A 107 -1.14 -3.48 17.74
N PRO A 108 -2.05 -3.82 16.80
CA PRO A 108 -2.65 -5.14 16.55
C PRO A 108 -1.84 -6.08 15.64
N PHE A 109 -0.58 -5.76 15.34
CA PHE A 109 0.26 -6.50 14.41
C PHE A 109 1.16 -7.51 15.12
N ASP A 110 0.74 -8.01 16.29
CA ASP A 110 1.42 -9.02 17.09
C ASP A 110 0.93 -10.45 16.81
N GLU A 111 0.19 -10.64 15.73
CA GLU A 111 -0.39 -11.91 15.31
C GLU A 111 0.28 -12.45 14.05
N HIS A 112 0.10 -13.75 13.81
CA HIS A 112 0.58 -14.38 12.58
C HIS A 112 -0.13 -13.79 11.35
N PHE A 113 0.65 -13.37 10.35
CA PHE A 113 0.12 -12.89 9.06
C PHE A 113 0.46 -13.83 7.90
N GLN A 114 -0.28 -13.65 6.81
CA GLN A 114 -0.02 -14.28 5.53
C GLN A 114 0.52 -13.24 4.55
N LEU A 115 1.50 -13.64 3.73
CA LEU A 115 1.94 -12.83 2.61
C LEU A 115 1.02 -13.09 1.42
N ILE A 116 0.33 -12.04 0.96
CA ILE A 116 -0.47 -12.05 -0.26
C ILE A 116 0.19 -11.12 -1.27
N ILE A 117 0.38 -11.62 -2.49
CA ILE A 117 0.95 -10.85 -3.59
C ILE A 117 -0.08 -10.81 -4.72
N ASN A 118 -0.39 -9.62 -5.22
CA ASN A 118 -1.42 -9.40 -6.23
C ASN A 118 -1.03 -8.27 -7.18
N LEU A 119 -1.37 -8.43 -8.47
CA LEU A 119 -1.30 -7.38 -9.48
C LEU A 119 -2.73 -7.04 -9.90
N ALA A 120 -3.12 -5.76 -9.78
CA ALA A 120 -4.43 -5.27 -10.18
C ALA A 120 -4.30 -4.11 -11.17
N VAL A 121 -5.19 -4.09 -12.17
CA VAL A 121 -5.29 -3.05 -13.21
C VAL A 121 -6.76 -2.69 -13.44
N GLY A 122 -7.02 -1.51 -14.03
CA GLY A 122 -8.38 -1.18 -14.48
C GLY A 122 -9.32 -0.61 -13.40
N ALA A 123 -8.76 0.01 -12.37
CA ALA A 123 -9.53 0.65 -11.29
C ALA A 123 -9.81 2.13 -11.57
N ASN A 124 -10.82 2.70 -10.89
CA ASN A 124 -11.19 4.11 -10.91
C ASN A 124 -10.64 4.88 -9.68
N ASN A 125 -9.55 4.40 -9.09
CA ASN A 125 -8.92 4.92 -7.87
C ASN A 125 -7.99 6.12 -8.14
N GLY A 126 -8.12 6.78 -9.30
CA GLY A 126 -7.34 7.95 -9.70
C GLY A 126 -5.96 7.65 -10.32
N TYR A 127 -5.52 6.39 -10.38
CA TYR A 127 -4.26 5.99 -11.03
C TYR A 127 -4.38 5.97 -12.58
N PHE A 128 -5.61 5.79 -13.10
CA PHE A 128 -5.87 5.60 -14.54
C PHE A 128 -6.71 6.75 -15.11
N GLN A 129 -6.27 7.99 -14.91
CA GLN A 129 -7.04 9.18 -15.29
C GLN A 129 -7.31 9.25 -16.80
N GLY A 130 -8.51 9.69 -17.17
CA GLY A 130 -8.89 9.88 -18.57
C GLY A 130 -9.23 8.60 -19.33
N THR A 131 -9.19 7.44 -18.66
CA THR A 131 -9.60 6.16 -19.25
C THR A 131 -11.12 5.96 -19.18
N PRO A 132 -11.70 5.05 -19.99
CA PRO A 132 -13.14 4.78 -19.96
C PRO A 132 -13.69 4.34 -18.60
N TRP A 133 -12.87 3.73 -17.75
CA TRP A 133 -13.26 3.24 -16.43
C TRP A 133 -13.04 4.26 -15.30
N ASP A 134 -12.24 5.32 -15.51
CA ASP A 134 -11.93 6.37 -14.53
C ASP A 134 -13.17 7.06 -13.94
N LYS A 135 -14.17 7.31 -14.79
CA LYS A 135 -15.43 7.98 -14.40
C LYS A 135 -16.58 7.02 -14.13
N CYS A 136 -16.29 5.72 -14.06
CA CYS A 136 -17.29 4.71 -13.83
C CYS A 136 -17.48 4.45 -12.33
N TYR A 137 -18.71 4.51 -11.83
CA TYR A 137 -19.00 4.29 -10.40
C TYR A 137 -20.27 3.43 -10.23
N PRO A 138 -20.25 2.43 -9.32
CA PRO A 138 -21.44 1.66 -8.97
C PRO A 138 -22.57 2.54 -8.42
N PRO A 139 -23.85 2.17 -8.60
CA PRO A 139 -24.33 0.99 -9.32
C PRO A 139 -24.48 1.22 -10.84
N LYS A 140 -24.23 2.44 -11.35
CA LYS A 140 -24.48 2.80 -12.75
C LYS A 140 -23.57 2.04 -13.73
N CYS A 141 -22.35 1.72 -13.31
CA CYS A 141 -21.45 0.83 -14.02
C CYS A 141 -20.39 0.30 -13.05
N TYR A 142 -19.63 -0.71 -13.48
CA TYR A 142 -18.53 -1.29 -12.71
C TYR A 142 -17.19 -1.02 -13.43
N PRO A 143 -16.19 -0.40 -12.78
CA PRO A 143 -14.92 -0.05 -13.39
C PRO A 143 -14.21 -1.24 -14.06
N ALA A 144 -14.19 -2.39 -13.39
CA ALA A 144 -13.58 -3.61 -13.91
C ALA A 144 -14.23 -4.07 -15.22
N THR A 145 -15.57 -3.99 -15.32
CA THR A 145 -16.29 -4.28 -16.56
C THR A 145 -15.90 -3.31 -17.67
N LYS A 146 -15.84 -2.00 -17.37
CA LYS A 146 -15.46 -0.98 -18.36
C LYS A 146 -14.01 -1.11 -18.81
N PHE A 147 -13.11 -1.49 -17.90
CA PHE A 147 -11.73 -1.82 -18.25
C PHE A 147 -11.65 -2.98 -19.24
N TRP A 148 -12.39 -4.06 -18.98
CA TRP A 148 -12.41 -5.24 -19.86
C TRP A 148 -13.06 -4.95 -21.22
N GLU A 149 -14.17 -4.21 -21.25
CA GLU A 149 -14.80 -3.77 -22.52
C GLU A 149 -13.86 -2.92 -23.37
N ALA A 150 -12.96 -2.16 -22.74
CA ALA A 150 -11.96 -1.35 -23.41
C ALA A 150 -10.69 -2.12 -23.81
N LYS A 151 -10.68 -3.47 -23.75
CA LYS A 151 -9.49 -4.29 -24.04
C LYS A 151 -8.78 -3.94 -25.34
N ASP A 152 -9.54 -3.63 -26.39
CA ASP A 152 -8.96 -3.35 -27.71
C ASP A 152 -8.18 -2.03 -27.73
N GLN A 153 -8.34 -1.17 -26.72
CA GLN A 153 -7.58 0.08 -26.58
C GLN A 153 -6.23 -0.12 -25.88
N TRP A 154 -6.12 -1.06 -24.95
CA TRP A 154 -4.92 -1.22 -24.12
C TRP A 154 -4.16 -2.52 -24.38
N TYR A 155 -4.85 -3.62 -24.70
CA TYR A 155 -4.21 -4.92 -24.88
C TYR A 155 -3.14 -4.96 -26.00
N PRO A 156 -3.34 -4.30 -27.17
CA PRO A 156 -2.30 -4.25 -28.20
C PRO A 156 -1.01 -3.57 -27.73
N SER A 157 -1.09 -2.62 -26.79
CA SER A 157 0.10 -1.96 -26.24
C SER A 157 0.95 -2.92 -25.40
N TRP A 158 0.32 -3.87 -24.72
CA TRP A 158 1.01 -4.89 -23.95
C TRP A 158 1.71 -5.90 -24.86
N GLU A 159 1.03 -6.33 -25.93
CA GLU A 159 1.65 -7.22 -26.93
C GLU A 159 2.85 -6.55 -27.61
N ALA A 160 2.73 -5.27 -27.96
CA ALA A 160 3.81 -4.50 -28.58
C ALA A 160 5.01 -4.30 -27.65
N ALA A 161 4.77 -4.09 -26.34
CA ALA A 161 5.83 -4.00 -25.35
C ALA A 161 6.55 -5.35 -25.13
N GLY A 162 5.87 -6.47 -25.38
CA GLY A 162 6.40 -7.82 -25.20
C GLY A 162 6.19 -8.32 -23.77
N LYS A 163 6.06 -9.65 -23.64
CA LYS A 163 5.63 -10.32 -22.40
C LYS A 163 6.45 -9.91 -21.18
N GLU A 164 7.78 -9.90 -21.30
CA GLU A 164 8.68 -9.54 -20.19
C GLU A 164 8.45 -8.10 -19.70
N ASN A 165 8.27 -7.14 -20.60
CA ASN A 165 8.07 -5.73 -20.25
C ASN A 165 6.68 -5.41 -19.69
N THR A 166 5.78 -6.40 -19.69
CA THR A 166 4.41 -6.27 -19.17
C THR A 166 4.12 -7.18 -17.99
N ALA A 167 5.10 -8.02 -17.63
CA ALA A 167 4.97 -8.97 -16.53
C ALA A 167 5.27 -8.28 -15.19
N PHE A 168 4.52 -8.66 -14.16
CA PHE A 168 4.94 -8.42 -12.78
C PHE A 168 5.93 -9.52 -12.38
N GLN A 169 7.21 -9.14 -12.29
CA GLN A 169 8.31 -10.08 -12.11
C GLN A 169 8.78 -10.09 -10.65
N ILE A 170 9.07 -11.29 -10.15
CA ILE A 170 9.62 -11.51 -8.81
C ILE A 170 10.84 -12.41 -8.98
N ASP A 171 12.01 -11.92 -8.60
CA ASP A 171 13.24 -12.70 -8.62
C ASP A 171 13.27 -13.70 -7.46
N TRP A 172 13.01 -13.24 -6.23
CA TRP A 172 12.95 -14.10 -5.05
C TRP A 172 12.06 -13.54 -3.95
N ILE A 173 11.65 -14.43 -3.05
CA ILE A 173 11.03 -14.12 -1.77
C ILE A 173 11.83 -14.86 -0.70
N LYS A 174 12.24 -14.14 0.35
CA LYS A 174 12.99 -14.71 1.47
C LYS A 174 12.32 -14.28 2.77
N VAL A 175 12.28 -15.22 3.72
CA VAL A 175 11.69 -15.04 5.05
C VAL A 175 12.68 -15.57 6.07
N TRP A 176 12.88 -14.82 7.15
CA TRP A 176 13.79 -15.16 8.24
C TRP A 176 13.03 -15.10 9.56
N LYS A 177 13.53 -15.84 10.56
CA LYS A 177 13.01 -15.87 11.92
C LYS A 177 14.16 -15.89 12.91
#